data_AF-A0A3C1P9G6-F1
#
_entry.id   AF-A0A3C1P9G6-F1
#
_cell.length_a   1.000
_cell.length_b   1.000
_cell.length_c   1.000
_cell.angle_alpha   90.00
_cell.angle_beta   90.00
_cell.angle_gamma   90.00
#
_symmetry.space_group_name_H-M   'P 1'
#
loop_
_entity.id
_entity.type
_entity.pdbx_description
1 polymer ?
#
loop_
_entity_poly.entity_id
_entity_poly.type
_entity_poly.pdbx_seq_one_letter_code
_entity_poly.pdbx_strand_id
1 'polypeptide(L)'
;MSTNRKKRPTPAARPASAISEKVKVTVSLTADSAQQVEALAKELGVSKSELFERLTKEHLNQATPGEETAVTVNVESPAPAPATDDTALKQEIEVQANTIQELKQQLVRVSELEAQLAETVAAENYEDLKQEAEQQKQTIADLQQQLEQKVAQTVDKETYQALQEASKEYQSTIAQLQTQLNRIPELEQQLTTTIPAETYQALQHELEQERNTKAQLSQHIEALEKELNESNSSLGQLQIKQDKISELEAKLAHSISAENYHNLEYLCAAQKTQMATLEQNLASLISTKTQHQGTASTTTNYDAIKNYLQEQDDLINVLQKQVLELQGLASFGESQLSKWRNRTFNG
;
A
#
# COMPACT_ATOMS: atom_id res chain seq x y z
N MET A 1 -6.97 28.60 29.78
CA MET A 1 -5.70 29.15 30.28
C MET A 1 -4.57 28.16 30.02
N SER A 2 -3.35 28.64 29.81
CA SER A 2 -2.10 27.87 29.58
C SER A 2 -1.99 27.04 28.29
N THR A 3 -1.51 27.70 27.23
CA THR A 3 -0.96 27.05 26.01
C THR A 3 0.57 26.91 26.16
N ASN A 4 1.10 25.68 26.04
CA ASN A 4 2.52 25.43 26.23
C ASN A 4 3.27 25.41 24.89
N ARG A 5 4.01 26.49 24.58
CA ARG A 5 4.60 26.75 23.26
C ARG A 5 6.07 26.30 23.21
N LYS A 6 6.34 25.06 22.77
CA LYS A 6 7.73 24.57 22.57
C LYS A 6 8.43 25.38 21.47
N LYS A 7 9.67 25.80 21.74
CA LYS A 7 10.50 26.65 20.87
C LYS A 7 11.04 25.84 19.67
N ARG A 8 10.97 26.42 18.46
CA ARG A 8 11.67 25.96 17.25
C ARG A 8 13.14 26.41 17.34
N PRO A 9 14.14 25.53 17.15
CA PRO A 9 15.53 25.95 17.03
C PRO A 9 15.82 26.51 15.63
N THR A 10 16.61 27.57 15.57
CA THR A 10 17.09 28.23 14.35
C THR A 10 18.25 27.43 13.74
N PRO A 11 18.34 27.24 12.41
CA PRO A 11 19.54 26.67 11.80
C PRO A 11 20.70 27.67 11.86
N ALA A 12 21.86 27.22 12.35
CA ALA A 12 23.08 28.02 12.40
C ALA A 12 23.68 28.20 11.00
N ALA A 13 24.28 29.37 10.75
CA ALA A 13 24.94 29.67 9.48
C ALA A 13 26.22 28.85 9.30
N ARG A 14 26.44 28.37 8.07
CA ARG A 14 27.65 27.66 7.64
C ARG A 14 28.69 28.70 7.20
N PRO A 15 29.97 28.61 7.61
CA PRO A 15 31.01 29.52 7.10
C PRO A 15 31.25 29.27 5.60
N ALA A 16 31.44 30.35 4.83
CA ALA A 16 31.74 30.27 3.41
C ALA A 16 33.23 29.95 3.21
N SER A 17 33.52 28.78 2.62
CA SER A 17 34.87 28.47 2.12
C SER A 17 35.14 29.19 0.79
N ALA A 18 36.39 29.59 0.58
CA ALA A 18 36.82 30.40 -0.54
C ALA A 18 36.47 29.80 -1.92
N ILE A 19 36.04 30.66 -2.84
CA ILE A 19 35.85 30.33 -4.25
C ILE A 19 37.24 30.34 -4.90
N SER A 20 37.78 29.16 -5.18
CA SER A 20 38.91 29.00 -6.11
C SER A 20 38.34 28.94 -7.53
N GLU A 21 38.59 29.97 -8.32
CA GLU A 21 38.30 29.95 -9.76
C GLU A 21 39.21 28.94 -10.45
N LYS A 22 38.64 27.78 -10.83
CA LYS A 22 39.33 26.79 -11.65
C LYS A 22 39.20 27.17 -13.12
N VAL A 23 40.19 27.88 -13.66
CA VAL A 23 40.31 28.13 -15.10
C VAL A 23 40.47 26.78 -15.81
N LYS A 24 39.48 26.43 -16.64
CA LYS A 24 39.45 25.15 -17.36
C LYS A 24 40.18 25.28 -18.70
N VAL A 25 41.48 25.06 -18.69
CA VAL A 25 42.29 25.02 -19.92
C VAL A 25 42.03 23.70 -20.65
N THR A 26 41.58 23.76 -21.91
CA THR A 26 41.41 22.60 -22.78
C THR A 26 42.44 22.64 -23.91
N VAL A 27 43.44 21.77 -23.85
CA VAL A 27 44.48 21.65 -24.89
C VAL A 27 44.10 20.51 -25.83
N SER A 28 44.06 20.80 -27.14
CA SER A 28 43.87 19.80 -28.20
C SER A 28 45.22 19.46 -28.82
N LEU A 29 45.63 18.19 -28.78
CA LEU A 29 46.88 17.71 -29.36
C LEU A 29 46.61 16.70 -30.46
N THR A 30 47.48 16.67 -31.48
CA THR A 30 47.55 15.59 -32.46
C THR A 30 48.02 14.30 -31.79
N ALA A 31 47.66 13.14 -32.36
CA ALA A 31 47.98 11.84 -31.75
C ALA A 31 49.49 11.66 -31.47
N ASP A 32 50.35 12.09 -32.40
CA ASP A 32 51.80 11.95 -32.29
C ASP A 32 52.39 12.87 -31.19
N SER A 33 51.90 14.11 -31.07
CA SER A 33 52.35 15.03 -30.02
C SER A 33 51.85 14.59 -28.63
N ALA A 34 50.67 13.98 -28.54
CA ALA A 34 50.20 13.36 -27.30
C ALA A 34 51.08 12.17 -26.86
N GLN A 35 51.61 11.38 -27.81
CA GLN A 35 52.57 10.31 -27.51
C GLN A 35 53.94 10.83 -27.08
N GLN A 36 54.45 11.89 -27.71
CA GLN A 36 55.73 12.52 -27.33
C GLN A 36 55.68 13.13 -25.92
N VAL A 37 54.58 13.79 -25.55
CA VAL A 37 54.39 14.30 -24.18
C VAL A 37 54.30 13.17 -23.15
N GLU A 38 53.70 12.02 -23.50
CA GLU A 38 53.69 10.84 -22.62
C GLU A 38 55.09 10.21 -22.45
N ALA A 39 55.91 10.19 -23.50
CA ALA A 39 57.29 9.75 -23.41
C ALA A 39 58.12 10.67 -22.48
N LEU A 40 58.06 11.99 -22.71
CA LEU A 40 58.75 12.99 -21.88
C LEU A 40 58.30 12.97 -20.42
N ALA A 41 57.00 12.80 -20.15
CA ALA A 41 56.49 12.69 -18.78
C ALA A 41 57.06 11.46 -18.06
N LYS A 42 57.20 10.32 -18.75
CA LYS A 42 57.81 9.10 -18.19
C LYS A 42 59.31 9.23 -17.99
N GLU A 43 60.02 9.86 -18.92
CA GLU A 43 61.48 10.08 -18.83
C GLU A 43 61.84 11.03 -17.68
N LEU A 44 61.04 12.08 -17.48
CA LEU A 44 61.21 13.05 -16.38
C LEU A 44 60.58 12.61 -15.04
N GLY A 45 59.91 11.45 -14.99
CA GLY A 45 59.29 10.90 -13.78
C GLY A 45 58.12 11.73 -13.22
N VAL A 46 57.53 12.63 -14.00
CA VAL A 46 56.46 13.55 -13.58
C VAL A 46 55.11 13.19 -14.21
N SER A 47 54.01 13.62 -13.59
CA SER A 47 52.68 13.44 -14.21
C SER A 47 52.51 14.35 -15.43
N LYS A 48 51.72 13.94 -16.43
CA LYS A 48 51.39 14.78 -17.60
C LYS A 48 50.88 16.16 -17.19
N SER A 49 49.95 16.19 -16.22
CA SER A 49 49.36 17.42 -15.70
C SER A 49 50.40 18.35 -15.09
N GLU A 50 51.38 17.80 -14.38
CA GLU A 50 52.47 18.56 -13.77
C GLU A 50 53.51 19.03 -14.82
N LEU A 51 53.76 18.24 -15.86
CA LEU A 51 54.61 18.65 -16.99
C LEU A 51 53.96 19.83 -17.74
N PHE A 52 52.65 19.78 -18.00
CA PHE A 52 51.91 20.93 -18.54
C PHE A 52 51.88 22.12 -17.56
N GLU A 53 51.75 21.88 -16.25
CA GLU A 53 51.79 22.94 -15.24
C GLU A 53 53.17 23.61 -15.16
N ARG A 54 54.26 22.87 -15.37
CA ARG A 54 55.62 23.43 -15.47
C ARG A 54 55.81 24.23 -16.76
N LEU A 55 55.51 23.66 -17.93
CA LEU A 55 55.59 24.36 -19.22
C LEU A 55 54.76 25.65 -19.23
N THR A 56 53.53 25.61 -18.69
CA THR A 56 52.69 26.80 -18.61
C THR A 56 53.22 27.81 -17.59
N LYS A 57 53.69 27.41 -16.40
CA LYS A 57 54.31 28.36 -15.45
C LYS A 57 55.61 28.98 -15.98
N GLU A 58 56.41 28.23 -16.72
CA GLU A 58 57.66 28.69 -17.31
C GLU A 58 57.41 29.70 -18.44
N HIS A 59 56.42 29.45 -19.31
CA HIS A 59 56.04 30.40 -20.37
C HIS A 59 55.16 31.58 -19.90
N LEU A 60 54.28 31.41 -18.90
CA LEU A 60 53.48 32.53 -18.38
C LEU A 60 54.32 33.59 -17.65
N ASN A 61 55.54 33.25 -17.19
CA ASN A 61 56.48 34.23 -16.64
C ASN A 61 57.15 35.13 -17.70
N GLN A 62 56.88 34.92 -19.01
CA GLN A 62 57.41 35.78 -20.10
C GLN A 62 56.33 36.40 -20.99
N ALA A 63 55.03 36.21 -20.71
CA ALA A 63 53.94 36.70 -21.54
C ALA A 63 53.03 37.70 -20.80
N THR A 64 53.02 38.97 -21.24
CA THR A 64 51.95 39.91 -20.90
C THR A 64 50.59 39.41 -21.38
N PRO A 65 49.48 39.70 -20.68
CA PRO A 65 48.22 39.01 -20.89
C PRO A 65 47.50 39.47 -22.16
N GLY A 66 47.41 38.57 -23.14
CA GLY A 66 46.42 38.63 -24.22
C GLY A 66 46.98 38.64 -25.65
N GLU A 67 47.53 37.50 -26.10
CA GLU A 67 47.50 37.12 -27.53
C GLU A 67 47.75 35.60 -27.68
N GLU A 68 46.97 34.93 -28.53
CA GLU A 68 47.15 33.51 -28.85
C GLU A 68 48.23 33.37 -29.93
N THR A 69 49.29 32.61 -29.67
CA THR A 69 50.35 32.32 -30.66
C THR A 69 50.69 30.84 -30.72
N ALA A 70 50.62 30.27 -31.93
CA ALA A 70 51.09 28.93 -32.25
C ALA A 70 52.37 29.02 -33.09
N VAL A 71 53.36 28.17 -32.80
CA VAL A 71 54.68 28.20 -33.44
C VAL A 71 55.05 26.83 -34.01
N THR A 72 55.60 26.82 -35.22
CA THR A 72 56.13 25.65 -35.94
C THR A 72 57.52 25.96 -36.49
N VAL A 73 58.41 24.98 -36.52
CA VAL A 73 59.81 25.11 -36.96
C VAL A 73 60.20 23.94 -37.86
N ASN A 74 60.92 24.22 -38.95
CA ASN A 74 61.52 23.22 -39.84
C ASN A 74 62.80 23.78 -40.47
N VAL A 75 63.84 22.96 -40.69
CA VAL A 75 65.15 23.39 -41.22
C VAL A 75 65.77 22.29 -42.10
N GLU A 76 66.32 22.65 -43.26
CA GLU A 76 67.17 21.79 -44.10
C GLU A 76 68.21 22.65 -44.87
N SER A 77 69.35 22.06 -45.26
CA SER A 77 70.54 22.79 -45.78
C SER A 77 71.37 21.95 -46.76
N PRO A 78 71.87 22.49 -47.91
CA PRO A 78 72.74 21.77 -48.85
C PRO A 78 74.12 22.44 -49.13
N ALA A 79 75.10 21.66 -49.63
CA ALA A 79 76.45 22.09 -50.02
C ALA A 79 77.00 21.35 -51.29
N PRO A 80 78.02 21.86 -52.01
CA PRO A 80 78.17 21.72 -53.49
C PRO A 80 79.57 21.22 -53.98
N ALA A 81 79.95 21.43 -55.27
CA ALA A 81 81.32 21.60 -55.90
C ALA A 81 81.49 20.91 -57.31
N PRO A 82 82.61 21.08 -58.09
CA PRO A 82 83.34 22.31 -58.55
C PRO A 82 84.00 22.25 -59.99
N ALA A 83 84.97 23.17 -60.25
CA ALA A 83 86.13 23.15 -61.22
C ALA A 83 85.99 23.87 -62.60
N THR A 84 87.02 24.40 -63.31
CA THR A 84 88.44 24.88 -63.09
C THR A 84 88.99 25.53 -64.40
N ASP A 85 89.86 26.58 -64.36
CA ASP A 85 90.84 26.91 -65.45
C ASP A 85 91.95 27.92 -65.05
N ASP A 86 93.13 27.93 -65.68
CA ASP A 86 94.42 28.44 -65.13
C ASP A 86 94.53 29.94 -64.77
N THR A 87 93.77 30.85 -65.39
CA THR A 87 93.67 32.25 -64.91
C THR A 87 92.96 32.34 -63.56
N ALA A 88 92.03 31.40 -63.30
CA ALA A 88 91.43 31.24 -61.98
C ALA A 88 92.49 30.81 -60.98
N LEU A 89 93.47 29.95 -61.30
CA LEU A 89 94.52 29.57 -60.34
C LEU A 89 95.33 30.76 -59.82
N LYS A 90 95.57 31.79 -60.64
CA LYS A 90 96.26 33.02 -60.18
C LYS A 90 95.34 33.92 -59.35
N GLN A 91 94.09 34.10 -59.77
CA GLN A 91 93.07 34.78 -58.94
C GLN A 91 92.77 34.00 -57.65
N GLU A 92 92.91 32.68 -57.65
CA GLU A 92 92.64 31.79 -56.53
C GLU A 92 93.83 31.76 -55.58
N ILE A 93 95.07 31.89 -56.05
CA ILE A 93 96.22 32.19 -55.17
C ILE A 93 96.04 33.57 -54.49
N GLU A 94 95.51 34.57 -55.19
CA GLU A 94 95.31 35.91 -54.63
C GLU A 94 94.07 35.99 -53.72
N VAL A 95 92.99 35.28 -54.06
CA VAL A 95 91.83 35.06 -53.17
C VAL A 95 92.25 34.23 -51.96
N GLN A 96 93.00 33.14 -52.11
CA GLN A 96 93.53 32.36 -50.98
C GLN A 96 94.49 33.20 -50.13
N ALA A 97 95.32 34.07 -50.71
CA ALA A 97 96.17 34.98 -49.93
C ALA A 97 95.34 35.96 -49.09
N ASN A 98 94.28 36.54 -49.68
CA ASN A 98 93.33 37.39 -48.96
C ASN A 98 92.54 36.59 -47.90
N THR A 99 92.09 35.38 -48.19
CA THR A 99 91.43 34.48 -47.23
C THR A 99 92.37 34.08 -46.09
N ILE A 100 93.66 33.83 -46.36
CA ILE A 100 94.68 33.58 -45.33
C ILE A 100 94.91 34.84 -44.48
N GLN A 101 94.88 36.03 -45.07
CA GLN A 101 94.98 37.29 -44.33
C GLN A 101 93.75 37.55 -43.46
N GLU A 102 92.55 37.26 -43.96
CA GLU A 102 91.30 37.39 -43.22
C GLU A 102 91.18 36.33 -42.11
N LEU A 103 91.55 35.08 -42.38
CA LEU A 103 91.65 34.02 -41.35
C LEU A 103 92.68 34.36 -40.27
N LYS A 104 93.81 34.98 -40.63
CA LYS A 104 94.77 35.52 -39.63
C LYS A 104 94.14 36.63 -38.79
N GLN A 105 93.37 37.52 -39.39
CA GLN A 105 92.70 38.61 -38.68
C GLN A 105 91.56 38.10 -37.78
N GLN A 106 90.82 37.08 -38.22
CA GLN A 106 89.85 36.36 -37.40
C GLN A 106 90.53 35.61 -36.24
N LEU A 107 91.68 34.96 -36.47
CA LEU A 107 92.44 34.27 -35.41
C LEU A 107 92.94 35.26 -34.34
N VAL A 108 93.44 36.43 -34.74
CA VAL A 108 93.79 37.51 -33.79
C VAL A 108 92.56 37.95 -33.00
N ARG A 109 91.41 38.14 -33.67
CA ARG A 109 90.18 38.57 -33.00
C ARG A 109 89.58 37.51 -32.08
N VAL A 110 89.71 36.22 -32.41
CA VAL A 110 89.36 35.12 -31.50
C VAL A 110 90.29 35.11 -30.30
N SER A 111 91.60 35.30 -30.49
CA SER A 111 92.57 35.42 -29.38
C SER A 111 92.31 36.63 -28.47
N GLU A 112 91.87 37.77 -29.03
CA GLU A 112 91.44 38.94 -28.24
C GLU A 112 90.13 38.68 -27.48
N LEU A 113 89.18 37.96 -28.09
CA LEU A 113 87.93 37.56 -27.42
C LEU A 113 88.18 36.53 -26.31
N GLU A 114 89.09 35.57 -26.52
CA GLU A 114 89.54 34.62 -25.49
C GLU A 114 90.25 35.35 -24.34
N ALA A 115 91.06 36.37 -24.63
CA ALA A 115 91.67 37.22 -23.60
C ALA A 115 90.63 38.03 -22.81
N GLN A 116 89.63 38.64 -23.49
CA GLN A 116 88.53 39.35 -22.82
C GLN A 116 87.62 38.40 -22.02
N LEU A 117 87.44 37.16 -22.47
CA LEU A 117 86.70 36.14 -21.74
C LEU A 117 87.48 35.65 -20.52
N ALA A 118 88.81 35.53 -20.60
CA ALA A 118 89.68 35.23 -19.47
C ALA A 118 89.78 36.39 -18.45
N GLU A 119 89.63 37.63 -18.90
CA GLU A 119 89.59 38.83 -18.04
C GLU A 119 88.22 39.01 -17.35
N THR A 120 87.12 38.61 -18.00
CA THR A 120 85.76 38.68 -17.41
C THR A 120 85.37 37.45 -16.60
N VAL A 121 85.86 36.26 -16.97
CA VAL A 121 85.79 35.04 -16.15
C VAL A 121 87.07 34.94 -15.30
N ALA A 122 87.30 35.98 -14.49
CA ALA A 122 88.39 35.99 -13.52
C ALA A 122 88.27 34.78 -12.58
N ALA A 123 89.40 34.10 -12.32
CA ALA A 123 89.44 32.96 -11.40
C ALA A 123 88.99 33.33 -9.97
N GLU A 124 89.09 34.61 -9.60
CA GLU A 124 88.53 35.18 -8.37
C GLU A 124 87.01 34.94 -8.26
N ASN A 125 86.23 35.23 -9.31
CA ASN A 125 84.78 35.00 -9.30
C ASN A 125 84.39 33.53 -9.07
N TYR A 126 85.24 32.56 -9.47
CA TYR A 126 84.98 31.14 -9.26
C TYR A 126 85.34 30.69 -7.83
N GLU A 127 86.48 31.12 -7.29
CA GLU A 127 86.86 30.80 -5.92
C GLU A 127 86.00 31.55 -4.89
N ASP A 128 85.59 32.79 -5.16
CA ASP A 128 84.64 33.54 -4.32
C ASP A 128 83.28 32.85 -4.28
N LEU A 129 82.72 32.45 -5.43
CA LEU A 129 81.44 31.74 -5.50
C LEU A 129 81.49 30.36 -4.80
N LYS A 130 82.64 29.68 -4.89
CA LYS A 130 82.91 28.40 -4.22
C LYS A 130 83.07 28.58 -2.71
N GLN A 131 83.71 29.66 -2.26
CA GLN A 131 83.81 30.03 -0.85
C GLN A 131 82.44 30.43 -0.27
N GLU A 132 81.63 31.17 -1.04
CA GLU A 132 80.25 31.50 -0.67
C GLU A 132 79.38 30.23 -0.57
N ALA A 133 79.47 29.32 -1.55
CA ALA A 133 78.73 28.06 -1.52
C ALA A 133 79.08 27.21 -0.28
N GLU A 134 80.36 27.15 0.12
CA GLU A 134 80.77 26.41 1.32
C GLU A 134 80.35 27.13 2.62
N GLN A 135 80.33 28.48 2.65
CA GLN A 135 79.75 29.25 3.76
C GLN A 135 78.23 29.06 3.88
N GLN A 136 77.49 29.07 2.76
CA GLN A 136 76.05 28.81 2.74
C GLN A 136 75.76 27.39 3.22
N LYS A 137 76.53 26.40 2.77
CA LYS A 137 76.44 25.00 3.21
C LYS A 137 76.71 24.84 4.72
N GLN A 138 77.73 25.51 5.27
CA GLN A 138 77.98 25.51 6.71
C GLN A 138 76.83 26.18 7.48
N THR A 139 76.30 27.30 6.97
CA THR A 139 75.15 28.01 7.57
C THR A 139 73.90 27.13 7.60
N ILE A 140 73.64 26.37 6.53
CA ILE A 140 72.54 25.40 6.47
C ILE A 140 72.74 24.27 7.49
N ALA A 141 73.95 23.75 7.63
CA ALA A 141 74.27 22.72 8.62
C ALA A 141 74.07 23.22 10.07
N ASP A 142 74.57 24.42 10.39
CA ASP A 142 74.39 25.05 11.71
C ASP A 142 72.91 25.32 12.01
N LEU A 143 72.14 25.79 11.02
CA LEU A 143 70.69 26.01 11.16
C LEU A 143 69.94 24.69 11.36
N GLN A 144 70.30 23.62 10.64
CA GLN A 144 69.72 22.29 10.84
C GLN A 144 70.02 21.75 12.25
N GLN A 145 71.26 21.88 12.72
CA GLN A 145 71.65 21.47 14.07
C GLN A 145 70.90 22.26 15.14
N GLN A 146 70.73 23.58 14.97
CA GLN A 146 69.92 24.40 15.87
C GLN A 146 68.44 23.98 15.86
N LEU A 147 67.89 23.61 14.71
CA LEU A 147 66.51 23.16 14.59
C LEU A 147 66.30 21.82 15.29
N GLU A 148 67.22 20.87 15.10
CA GLU A 148 67.19 19.56 15.76
C GLU A 148 67.42 19.67 17.27
N GLN A 149 68.37 20.50 17.71
CA GLN A 149 68.57 20.78 19.14
C GLN A 149 67.35 21.47 19.77
N LYS A 150 66.71 22.41 19.06
CA LYS A 150 65.49 23.07 19.54
C LYS A 150 64.30 22.11 19.60
N VAL A 151 64.14 21.21 18.64
CA VAL A 151 63.13 20.14 18.69
C VAL A 151 63.40 19.23 19.89
N ALA A 152 64.64 18.77 20.09
CA ALA A 152 65.02 17.95 21.23
C ALA A 152 64.89 18.65 22.60
N GLN A 153 64.89 19.99 22.65
CA GLN A 153 64.67 20.77 23.87
C GLN A 153 63.19 21.18 24.10
N THR A 154 62.34 21.16 23.08
CA THR A 154 60.92 21.55 23.18
C THR A 154 59.94 20.40 23.10
N VAL A 155 60.37 19.24 22.61
CA VAL A 155 59.59 18.01 22.56
C VAL A 155 60.41 16.90 23.21
N ASP A 156 60.01 16.49 24.42
CA ASP A 156 60.61 15.34 25.06
C ASP A 156 60.45 14.10 24.16
N LYS A 157 61.51 13.29 24.06
CA LYS A 157 61.52 12.09 23.20
C LYS A 157 60.36 11.15 23.54
N GLU A 158 59.99 11.08 24.81
CA GLU A 158 58.86 10.34 25.35
C GLU A 158 57.52 10.89 24.82
N THR A 159 57.37 12.21 24.67
CA THR A 159 56.15 12.84 24.13
C THR A 159 55.96 12.50 22.65
N TYR A 160 57.05 12.49 21.87
CA TYR A 160 56.99 12.09 20.45
C TYR A 160 56.63 10.60 20.30
N GLN A 161 57.24 9.73 21.12
CA GLN A 161 56.93 8.29 21.11
C GLN A 161 55.48 8.01 21.53
N ALA A 162 54.99 8.65 22.60
CA ALA A 162 53.60 8.53 23.04
C ALA A 162 52.60 9.00 21.97
N LEU A 163 52.90 10.10 21.27
CA LEU A 163 52.07 10.57 20.15
C LEU A 163 52.07 9.59 18.96
N GLN A 164 53.21 8.94 18.68
CA GLN A 164 53.31 7.92 17.64
C GLN A 164 52.53 6.64 17.99
N GLU A 165 52.51 6.23 19.26
CA GLU A 165 51.71 5.11 19.73
C GLU A 165 50.21 5.43 19.72
N ALA A 166 49.81 6.60 20.24
CA ALA A 166 48.42 7.06 20.17
C ALA A 166 47.91 7.15 18.72
N SER A 167 48.74 7.59 17.77
CA SER A 167 48.40 7.63 16.34
C SER A 167 48.11 6.23 15.77
N LYS A 168 48.91 5.21 16.14
CA LYS A 168 48.66 3.81 15.76
C LYS A 168 47.39 3.25 16.40
N GLU A 169 47.13 3.60 17.66
CA GLU A 169 45.91 3.20 18.35
C GLU A 169 44.67 3.80 17.68
N TYR A 170 44.68 5.11 17.36
CA TYR A 170 43.62 5.76 16.60
C TYR A 170 43.43 5.13 15.21
N GLN A 171 44.49 4.77 14.48
CA GLN A 171 44.36 4.04 13.22
C GLN A 171 43.65 2.68 13.42
N SER A 172 43.98 1.94 14.47
CA SER A 172 43.31 0.68 14.82
C SER A 172 41.82 0.89 15.14
N THR A 173 41.50 1.91 15.94
CA THR A 173 40.09 2.25 16.25
C THR A 173 39.32 2.66 14.99
N ILE A 174 39.93 3.46 14.10
CA ILE A 174 39.31 3.86 12.83
C ILE A 174 39.05 2.64 11.94
N ALA A 175 40.00 1.70 11.83
CA ALA A 175 39.82 0.47 11.05
C ALA A 175 38.70 -0.43 11.65
N GLN A 176 38.60 -0.52 12.97
CA GLN A 176 37.51 -1.23 13.64
C GLN A 176 36.14 -0.56 13.37
N LEU A 177 36.06 0.77 13.46
CA LEU A 177 34.85 1.53 13.16
C LEU A 177 34.44 1.41 11.69
N GLN A 178 35.38 1.44 10.76
CA GLN A 178 35.13 1.16 9.33
C GLN A 178 34.60 -0.27 9.12
N THR A 179 35.16 -1.26 9.83
CA THR A 179 34.67 -2.65 9.78
C THR A 179 33.25 -2.77 10.31
N GLN A 180 32.91 -2.07 11.40
CA GLN A 180 31.54 -2.01 11.92
C GLN A 180 30.58 -1.29 10.97
N LEU A 181 31.01 -0.20 10.34
CA LEU A 181 30.20 0.55 9.38
C LEU A 181 29.87 -0.30 8.14
N ASN A 182 30.84 -1.08 7.65
CA ASN A 182 30.65 -2.02 6.54
C ASN A 182 29.73 -3.20 6.89
N ARG A 183 29.48 -3.48 8.19
CA ARG A 183 28.53 -4.51 8.65
C ARG A 183 27.07 -4.07 8.54
N ILE A 184 26.80 -2.77 8.53
CA ILE A 184 25.45 -2.20 8.43
C ILE A 184 24.71 -2.66 7.15
N PRO A 185 25.26 -2.51 5.93
CA PRO A 185 24.56 -2.95 4.72
C PRO A 185 24.31 -4.46 4.65
N GLU A 186 25.16 -5.31 5.25
CA GLU A 186 24.87 -6.75 5.37
C GLU A 186 23.63 -7.02 6.24
N LEU A 187 23.47 -6.28 7.34
CA LEU A 187 22.33 -6.39 8.24
C LEU A 187 21.05 -5.83 7.59
N GLU A 188 21.16 -4.74 6.83
CA GLU A 188 20.04 -4.20 6.02
C GLU A 188 19.61 -5.19 4.92
N GLN A 189 20.57 -5.82 4.24
CA GLN A 189 20.29 -6.87 3.25
C GLN A 189 19.60 -8.08 3.90
N GLN A 190 20.07 -8.54 5.07
CA GLN A 190 19.42 -9.60 5.84
C GLN A 190 18.01 -9.24 6.30
N LEU A 191 17.77 -8.00 6.75
CA LEU A 191 16.42 -7.55 7.12
C LEU A 191 15.48 -7.60 5.91
N THR A 192 15.98 -7.17 4.75
CA THR A 192 15.24 -7.16 3.47
C THR A 192 14.91 -8.56 2.98
N THR A 193 15.79 -9.55 3.18
CA THR A 193 15.51 -10.96 2.82
C THR A 193 14.67 -11.70 3.87
N THR A 194 14.72 -11.28 5.14
CA THR A 194 13.97 -11.92 6.24
C THR A 194 12.55 -11.36 6.35
N ILE A 195 12.29 -10.17 5.82
CA ILE A 195 10.96 -9.60 5.61
C ILE A 195 10.77 -9.36 4.09
N PRO A 196 10.57 -10.43 3.29
CA PRO A 196 10.31 -10.27 1.85
C PRO A 196 9.06 -9.42 1.63
N ALA A 197 9.07 -8.58 0.60
CA ALA A 197 7.90 -7.78 0.22
C ALA A 197 6.68 -8.68 -0.09
N GLU A 198 6.91 -9.92 -0.55
CA GLU A 198 5.85 -10.93 -0.72
C GLU A 198 5.12 -11.24 0.59
N THR A 199 5.79 -11.24 1.76
CA THR A 199 5.13 -11.52 3.05
C THR A 199 4.18 -10.39 3.46
N TYR A 200 4.55 -9.14 3.18
CA TYR A 200 3.66 -8.00 3.43
C TYR A 200 2.46 -7.99 2.48
N GLN A 201 2.69 -8.28 1.19
CA GLN A 201 1.62 -8.39 0.19
C GLN A 201 0.68 -9.57 0.47
N ALA A 202 1.22 -10.72 0.87
CA ALA A 202 0.43 -11.90 1.25
C ALA A 202 -0.44 -11.60 2.49
N LEU A 203 0.14 -11.00 3.54
CA LEU A 203 -0.60 -10.61 4.74
C LEU A 203 -1.68 -9.56 4.42
N GLN A 204 -1.40 -8.63 3.51
CA GLN A 204 -2.38 -7.63 3.05
C GLN A 204 -3.53 -8.27 2.26
N HIS A 205 -3.23 -9.25 1.40
CA HIS A 205 -4.25 -10.04 0.69
C HIS A 205 -5.11 -10.87 1.65
N GLU A 206 -4.48 -11.54 2.62
CA GLU A 206 -5.16 -12.36 3.63
C GLU A 206 -6.07 -11.51 4.53
N LEU A 207 -5.62 -10.32 4.94
CA LEU A 207 -6.45 -9.37 5.71
C LEU A 207 -7.65 -8.85 4.91
N GLU A 208 -7.49 -8.65 3.59
CA GLU A 208 -8.59 -8.25 2.71
C GLU A 208 -9.56 -9.43 2.45
N GLN A 209 -9.05 -10.66 2.34
CA GLN A 209 -9.88 -11.86 2.29
C GLN A 209 -10.71 -12.02 3.56
N GLU A 210 -10.11 -11.87 4.74
CA GLU A 210 -10.80 -11.91 6.04
C GLU A 210 -11.84 -10.79 6.22
N ARG A 211 -11.60 -9.61 5.64
CA ARG A 211 -12.64 -8.56 5.57
C ARG A 211 -13.84 -8.97 4.73
N ASN A 212 -13.58 -9.58 3.57
CA ASN A 212 -14.64 -10.00 2.65
C ASN A 212 -15.46 -11.18 3.22
N THR A 213 -14.83 -12.18 3.83
CA THR A 213 -15.53 -13.28 4.52
C THR A 213 -16.36 -12.75 5.68
N LYS A 214 -15.81 -11.84 6.50
CA LYS A 214 -16.54 -11.19 7.59
C LYS A 214 -17.76 -10.39 7.10
N ALA A 215 -17.62 -9.64 6.00
CA ALA A 215 -18.74 -8.89 5.42
C ALA A 215 -19.86 -9.81 4.92
N GLN A 216 -19.50 -10.92 4.26
CA GLN A 216 -20.47 -11.95 3.81
C GLN A 216 -21.18 -12.61 5.01
N LEU A 217 -20.46 -12.95 6.07
CA LEU A 217 -21.04 -13.50 7.30
C LEU A 217 -22.03 -12.52 7.96
N SER A 218 -21.69 -11.23 8.03
CA SER A 218 -22.60 -10.20 8.53
C SER A 218 -23.89 -10.10 7.70
N GLN A 219 -23.79 -10.12 6.37
CA GLN A 219 -24.98 -10.12 5.50
C GLN A 219 -25.83 -11.38 5.67
N HIS A 220 -25.22 -12.55 5.89
CA HIS A 220 -25.96 -13.78 6.11
C HIS A 220 -26.68 -13.80 7.47
N ILE A 221 -26.06 -13.25 8.53
CA ILE A 221 -26.70 -13.06 9.83
C ILE A 221 -27.91 -12.13 9.69
N GLU A 222 -27.76 -10.97 9.05
CA GLU A 222 -28.86 -10.00 8.85
C GLU A 222 -30.03 -10.59 8.03
N ALA A 223 -29.75 -11.45 7.06
CA ALA A 223 -30.77 -12.20 6.33
C ALA A 223 -31.51 -13.23 7.21
N LEU A 224 -30.78 -13.99 8.05
CA LEU A 224 -31.37 -14.96 8.98
C LEU A 224 -32.20 -14.28 10.08
N GLU A 225 -31.76 -13.12 10.58
CA GLU A 225 -32.53 -12.32 11.55
C GLU A 225 -33.87 -11.84 10.95
N LYS A 226 -33.86 -11.44 9.67
CA LYS A 226 -35.08 -11.06 8.94
C LYS A 226 -36.03 -12.25 8.78
N GLU A 227 -35.54 -13.41 8.35
CA GLU A 227 -36.33 -14.63 8.19
C GLU A 227 -36.92 -15.10 9.53
N LEU A 228 -36.14 -15.04 10.62
CA LEU A 228 -36.61 -15.34 11.97
C LEU A 228 -37.74 -14.39 12.41
N ASN A 229 -37.64 -13.10 12.08
CA ASN A 229 -38.68 -12.12 12.41
C ASN A 229 -39.97 -12.33 11.59
N GLU A 230 -39.86 -12.72 10.32
CA GLU A 230 -41.00 -13.10 9.46
C GLU A 230 -41.68 -14.40 9.97
N SER A 231 -40.89 -15.37 10.41
CA SER A 231 -41.37 -16.61 11.04
C SER A 231 -42.09 -16.33 12.37
N ASN A 232 -41.50 -15.52 13.27
CA ASN A 232 -42.13 -15.10 14.53
C ASN A 232 -43.44 -14.33 14.30
N SER A 233 -43.49 -13.47 13.28
CA SER A 233 -44.72 -12.76 12.89
C SER A 233 -45.81 -13.74 12.44
N SER A 234 -45.43 -14.79 11.70
CA SER A 234 -46.33 -15.86 11.25
C SER A 234 -46.83 -16.73 12.42
N LEU A 235 -45.96 -17.04 13.37
CA LEU A 235 -46.31 -17.75 14.60
C LEU A 235 -47.32 -16.95 15.45
N GLY A 236 -47.14 -15.63 15.56
CA GLY A 236 -48.10 -14.74 16.21
C GLY A 236 -49.49 -14.76 15.55
N GLN A 237 -49.56 -14.81 14.21
CA GLN A 237 -50.83 -14.97 13.50
C GLN A 237 -51.47 -16.35 13.73
N LEU A 238 -50.67 -17.41 13.83
CA LEU A 238 -51.17 -18.75 14.17
C LEU A 238 -51.72 -18.80 15.60
N GLN A 239 -51.07 -18.14 16.56
CA GLN A 239 -51.60 -18.03 17.93
C GLN A 239 -52.96 -17.32 17.97
N ILE A 240 -53.11 -16.19 17.27
CA ILE A 240 -54.40 -15.48 17.16
C ILE A 240 -55.49 -16.38 16.54
N LYS A 241 -55.14 -17.21 15.55
CA LYS A 241 -56.07 -18.19 14.97
C LYS A 241 -56.44 -19.29 15.97
N GLN A 242 -55.48 -19.78 16.75
CA GLN A 242 -55.71 -20.79 17.78
C GLN A 242 -56.63 -20.27 18.89
N ASP A 243 -56.38 -19.06 19.39
CA ASP A 243 -57.24 -18.38 20.37
C ASP A 243 -58.67 -18.20 19.83
N LYS A 244 -58.79 -17.86 18.52
CA LYS A 244 -60.10 -17.73 17.86
C LYS A 244 -60.83 -19.05 17.70
N ILE A 245 -60.12 -20.15 17.41
CA ILE A 245 -60.69 -21.49 17.38
C ILE A 245 -61.22 -21.85 18.78
N SER A 246 -60.43 -21.64 19.83
CA SER A 246 -60.86 -21.92 21.21
C SER A 246 -62.08 -21.07 21.64
N GLU A 247 -62.19 -19.81 21.21
CA GLU A 247 -63.40 -18.99 21.42
C GLU A 247 -64.63 -19.58 20.71
N LEU A 248 -64.45 -20.09 19.48
CA LEU A 248 -65.53 -20.72 18.71
C LEU A 248 -65.93 -22.07 19.31
N GLU A 249 -64.99 -22.90 19.75
CA GLU A 249 -65.23 -24.17 20.44
C GLU A 249 -66.03 -23.93 21.73
N ALA A 250 -65.66 -22.94 22.54
CA ALA A 250 -66.41 -22.58 23.76
C ALA A 250 -67.85 -22.12 23.45
N LYS A 251 -68.05 -21.31 22.41
CA LYS A 251 -69.40 -20.91 21.95
C LYS A 251 -70.20 -22.10 21.43
N LEU A 252 -69.54 -23.02 20.72
CA LEU A 252 -70.17 -24.23 20.19
C LEU A 252 -70.61 -25.14 21.34
N ALA A 253 -69.73 -25.40 22.32
CA ALA A 253 -70.04 -26.19 23.51
C ALA A 253 -71.20 -25.60 24.34
N HIS A 254 -71.27 -24.26 24.46
CA HIS A 254 -72.39 -23.59 25.10
C HIS A 254 -73.70 -23.71 24.30
N SER A 255 -73.65 -23.61 22.97
CA SER A 255 -74.82 -23.78 22.10
C SER A 255 -75.35 -25.22 22.07
N ILE A 256 -74.47 -26.22 22.19
CA ILE A 256 -74.77 -27.66 22.22
C ILE A 256 -74.85 -28.13 23.68
N SER A 257 -75.20 -27.26 24.63
CA SER A 257 -75.25 -27.65 26.04
C SER A 257 -76.17 -28.87 26.24
N ALA A 258 -75.80 -29.76 27.16
CA ALA A 258 -76.63 -30.89 27.52
C ALA A 258 -78.04 -30.45 27.99
N GLU A 259 -78.15 -29.22 28.50
CA GLU A 259 -79.39 -28.56 28.86
C GLU A 259 -80.31 -28.31 27.65
N ASN A 260 -79.78 -27.88 26.48
CA ASN A 260 -80.57 -27.76 25.25
C ASN A 260 -81.06 -29.12 24.73
N TYR A 261 -80.22 -30.17 24.80
CA TYR A 261 -80.63 -31.53 24.43
C TYR A 261 -81.68 -32.09 25.40
N HIS A 262 -81.48 -31.92 26.71
CA HIS A 262 -82.41 -32.42 27.73
C HIS A 262 -83.76 -31.70 27.69
N ASN A 263 -83.77 -30.39 27.43
CA ASN A 263 -85.01 -29.64 27.20
C ASN A 263 -85.77 -30.13 25.96
N LEU A 264 -85.06 -30.45 24.87
CA LEU A 264 -85.68 -31.00 23.66
C LEU A 264 -86.20 -32.43 23.88
N GLU A 265 -85.44 -33.28 24.58
CA GLU A 265 -85.82 -34.64 24.95
C GLU A 265 -87.07 -34.63 25.87
N TYR A 266 -87.10 -33.75 26.87
CA TYR A 266 -88.26 -33.53 27.75
C TYR A 266 -89.51 -33.08 26.95
N LEU A 267 -89.35 -32.13 26.02
CA LEU A 267 -90.44 -31.69 25.14
C LEU A 267 -90.96 -32.83 24.26
N CYS A 268 -90.07 -33.63 23.66
CA CYS A 268 -90.45 -34.81 22.88
C CYS A 268 -91.18 -35.87 23.73
N ALA A 269 -90.71 -36.12 24.95
CA ALA A 269 -91.37 -37.05 25.88
C ALA A 269 -92.77 -36.55 26.27
N ALA A 270 -92.93 -35.25 26.55
CA ALA A 270 -94.21 -34.63 26.88
C ALA A 270 -95.20 -34.62 25.70
N GLN A 271 -94.73 -34.38 24.47
CA GLN A 271 -95.58 -34.52 23.28
C GLN A 271 -95.99 -35.97 23.03
N LYS A 272 -95.10 -36.93 23.27
CA LYS A 272 -95.41 -38.36 23.10
C LYS A 272 -96.49 -38.85 24.07
N THR A 273 -96.47 -38.39 25.33
CA THR A 273 -97.54 -38.72 26.29
C THR A 273 -98.87 -38.03 25.96
N GLN A 274 -98.84 -36.79 25.43
CA GLN A 274 -100.04 -36.14 24.89
C GLN A 274 -100.66 -36.91 23.71
N MET A 275 -99.85 -37.35 22.74
CA MET A 275 -100.32 -38.15 21.61
C MET A 275 -100.95 -39.47 22.07
N ALA A 276 -100.29 -40.22 22.96
CA ALA A 276 -100.84 -41.47 23.51
C ALA A 276 -102.17 -41.26 24.26
N THR A 277 -102.33 -40.11 24.94
CA THR A 277 -103.59 -39.73 25.60
C THR A 277 -104.69 -39.44 24.58
N LEU A 278 -104.37 -38.75 23.48
CA LEU A 278 -105.31 -38.50 22.38
C LEU A 278 -105.70 -39.81 21.66
N GLU A 279 -104.77 -40.72 21.44
CA GLU A 279 -105.03 -42.06 20.89
C GLU A 279 -105.97 -42.87 21.79
N GLN A 280 -105.75 -42.87 23.11
CA GLN A 280 -106.63 -43.52 24.07
C GLN A 280 -108.03 -42.89 24.10
N ASN A 281 -108.13 -41.57 24.02
CA ASN A 281 -109.40 -40.85 23.94
C ASN A 281 -110.15 -41.20 22.65
N LEU A 282 -109.47 -41.21 21.49
CA LEU A 282 -110.03 -41.63 20.20
C LEU A 282 -110.49 -43.09 20.23
N ALA A 283 -109.70 -44.01 20.79
CA ALA A 283 -110.07 -45.41 20.94
C ALA A 283 -111.31 -45.59 21.84
N SER A 284 -111.44 -44.77 22.90
CA SER A 284 -112.61 -44.75 23.77
C SER A 284 -113.86 -44.22 23.04
N LEU A 285 -113.69 -43.15 22.23
CA LEU A 285 -114.72 -42.56 21.36
C LEU A 285 -115.22 -43.54 20.28
N ILE A 286 -114.30 -44.28 19.66
CA ILE A 286 -114.63 -45.32 18.68
C ILE A 286 -115.34 -46.49 19.37
N SER A 287 -114.93 -46.83 20.59
CA SER A 287 -115.59 -47.87 21.39
C SER A 287 -117.04 -47.50 21.74
N THR A 288 -117.30 -46.26 22.20
CA THR A 288 -118.68 -45.79 22.45
C THR A 288 -119.49 -45.68 21.16
N LYS A 289 -118.92 -45.17 20.06
CA LYS A 289 -119.55 -45.14 18.72
C LYS A 289 -119.96 -46.55 18.27
N THR A 290 -119.14 -47.56 18.54
CA THR A 290 -119.44 -48.97 18.23
C THR A 290 -120.53 -49.55 19.16
N GLN A 291 -120.50 -49.19 20.45
CA GLN A 291 -121.47 -49.68 21.43
C GLN A 291 -122.87 -49.06 21.24
N HIS A 292 -122.95 -47.82 20.73
CA HIS A 292 -124.21 -47.13 20.44
C HIS A 292 -124.87 -47.49 19.09
N GLN A 293 -124.22 -48.28 18.23
CA GLN A 293 -124.87 -48.87 17.05
C GLN A 293 -125.78 -50.08 17.37
N GLY A 294 -125.87 -50.50 18.63
CA GLY A 294 -126.60 -51.71 19.05
C GLY A 294 -128.08 -51.56 19.43
N THR A 295 -128.61 -50.36 19.66
CA THR A 295 -129.99 -50.17 20.17
C THR A 295 -130.75 -49.02 19.51
N ALA A 296 -131.57 -49.37 18.52
CA ALA A 296 -132.45 -48.41 17.84
C ALA A 296 -133.80 -48.24 18.56
N SER A 297 -134.10 -47.00 18.95
CA SER A 297 -135.46 -46.49 19.14
C SER A 297 -135.55 -45.14 18.41
N THR A 298 -136.46 -45.06 17.43
CA THR A 298 -136.35 -44.13 16.30
C THR A 298 -137.25 -42.91 16.44
N THR A 299 -136.64 -41.71 16.49
CA THR A 299 -136.89 -40.54 15.60
C THR A 299 -136.08 -39.36 16.15
N THR A 300 -136.28 -38.95 17.41
CA THR A 300 -135.46 -37.92 18.09
C THR A 300 -134.00 -38.34 18.28
N ASN A 301 -133.72 -39.65 18.34
CA ASN A 301 -132.36 -40.16 18.48
C ASN A 301 -131.54 -40.06 17.17
N TYR A 302 -132.17 -40.02 15.99
CA TYR A 302 -131.45 -40.05 14.72
C TYR A 302 -130.73 -38.74 14.43
N ASP A 303 -131.40 -37.59 14.61
CA ASP A 303 -130.77 -36.28 14.43
C ASP A 303 -129.75 -35.96 15.53
N ALA A 304 -129.98 -36.44 16.77
CA ALA A 304 -129.00 -36.34 17.85
C ALA A 304 -127.72 -37.15 17.55
N ILE A 305 -127.87 -38.41 17.11
CA ILE A 305 -126.73 -39.25 16.68
C ILE A 305 -126.06 -38.65 15.44
N LYS A 306 -126.82 -38.08 14.50
CA LYS A 306 -126.25 -37.43 13.30
C LYS A 306 -125.44 -36.19 13.64
N ASN A 307 -125.95 -35.31 14.50
CA ASN A 307 -125.21 -34.13 14.95
C ASN A 307 -123.98 -34.53 15.79
N TYR A 308 -124.09 -35.55 16.65
CA TYR A 308 -122.96 -36.10 17.38
C TYR A 308 -121.91 -36.69 16.42
N LEU A 309 -122.31 -37.45 15.39
CA LEU A 309 -121.40 -37.96 14.36
C LEU A 309 -120.73 -36.83 13.57
N GLN A 310 -121.46 -35.76 13.25
CA GLN A 310 -120.92 -34.58 12.57
C GLN A 310 -119.86 -33.88 13.43
N GLU A 311 -120.17 -33.59 14.70
CA GLU A 311 -119.26 -32.96 15.66
C GLU A 311 -118.03 -33.85 15.98
N GLN A 312 -118.22 -35.17 15.95
CA GLN A 312 -117.15 -36.17 16.06
C GLN A 312 -116.25 -36.18 14.82
N ASP A 313 -116.80 -36.15 13.61
CA ASP A 313 -116.02 -36.12 12.37
C ASP A 313 -115.28 -34.77 12.23
N ASP A 314 -115.88 -33.65 12.64
CA ASP A 314 -115.22 -32.34 12.73
C ASP A 314 -114.05 -32.36 13.75
N LEU A 315 -114.25 -32.97 14.93
CA LEU A 315 -113.18 -33.14 15.92
C LEU A 315 -112.06 -34.05 15.40
N ILE A 316 -112.40 -35.14 14.70
CA ILE A 316 -111.41 -36.03 14.06
C ILE A 316 -110.62 -35.28 12.99
N ASN A 317 -111.26 -34.45 12.16
CA ASN A 317 -110.58 -33.61 11.17
C ASN A 317 -109.62 -32.60 11.82
N VAL A 318 -110.03 -31.95 12.92
CA VAL A 318 -109.17 -31.04 13.69
C VAL A 318 -107.95 -31.79 14.27
N LEU A 319 -108.17 -32.95 14.88
CA LEU A 319 -107.08 -33.77 15.45
C LEU A 319 -106.14 -34.30 14.35
N GLN A 320 -106.65 -34.76 13.21
CA GLN A 320 -105.83 -35.19 12.07
C GLN A 320 -104.97 -34.04 11.53
N LYS A 321 -105.52 -32.83 11.42
CA LYS A 321 -104.76 -31.65 11.02
C LYS A 321 -103.65 -31.33 12.03
N GLN A 322 -103.94 -31.40 13.32
CA GLN A 322 -102.96 -31.15 14.38
C GLN A 322 -101.83 -32.20 14.38
N VAL A 323 -102.14 -33.47 14.12
CA VAL A 323 -101.14 -34.53 13.95
C VAL A 323 -100.24 -34.27 12.73
N LEU A 324 -100.81 -33.83 11.60
CA LEU A 324 -100.03 -33.47 10.40
C LEU A 324 -99.11 -32.27 10.64
N GLU A 325 -99.57 -31.25 11.37
CA GLU A 325 -98.74 -30.09 11.74
C GLU A 325 -97.57 -30.49 12.66
N LEU A 326 -97.82 -31.37 13.64
CA LEU A 326 -96.78 -31.92 14.52
C LEU A 326 -95.77 -32.81 13.77
N GLN A 327 -96.22 -33.65 12.83
CA GLN A 327 -95.34 -34.43 11.96
C GLN A 327 -94.49 -33.53 11.05
N GLY A 328 -95.07 -32.44 10.54
CA GLY A 328 -94.35 -31.41 9.78
C GLY A 328 -93.22 -30.77 10.61
N LEU A 329 -93.52 -30.38 11.85
CA LEU A 329 -92.52 -29.82 12.79
C LEU A 329 -91.42 -30.83 13.13
N ALA A 330 -91.78 -32.10 13.38
CA ALA A 330 -90.81 -33.16 13.67
C ALA A 330 -89.84 -33.41 12.50
N SER A 331 -90.36 -33.54 11.28
CA SER A 331 -89.55 -33.74 10.07
C SER A 331 -88.65 -32.54 9.74
N PHE A 332 -89.11 -31.31 10.03
CA PHE A 332 -88.28 -30.11 9.95
C PHE A 332 -87.12 -30.15 10.97
N GLY A 333 -87.41 -30.53 12.22
CA GLY A 333 -86.40 -30.71 13.25
C GLY A 333 -85.32 -31.72 12.86
N GLU A 334 -85.73 -32.89 12.36
CA GLU A 334 -84.82 -33.94 11.86
C GLU A 334 -83.96 -33.45 10.70
N SER A 335 -84.53 -32.70 9.75
CA SER A 335 -83.81 -32.06 8.64
C SER A 335 -82.72 -31.09 9.12
N GLN A 336 -83.03 -30.25 10.12
CA GLN A 336 -82.05 -29.30 10.67
C GLN A 336 -80.96 -30.02 11.46
N LEU A 337 -81.30 -31.04 12.24
CA LEU A 337 -80.34 -31.83 13.02
C LEU A 337 -79.39 -32.61 12.09
N SER A 338 -79.91 -33.18 10.99
CA SER A 338 -79.11 -33.85 9.96
C SER A 338 -78.16 -32.89 9.22
N LYS A 339 -78.63 -31.67 8.88
CA LYS A 339 -77.78 -30.60 8.31
C LYS A 339 -76.70 -30.13 9.28
N TRP A 340 -77.03 -29.98 10.56
CA TRP A 340 -76.07 -29.62 11.60
C TRP A 340 -75.00 -30.71 11.71
N ARG A 341 -75.38 -31.98 11.89
CA ARG A 341 -74.48 -33.13 12.01
C ARG A 341 -73.50 -33.25 10.83
N ASN A 342 -73.99 -33.10 9.59
CA ASN A 342 -73.11 -33.12 8.41
C ASN A 342 -72.08 -31.98 8.40
N ARG A 343 -72.43 -30.80 8.94
CA ARG A 343 -71.50 -29.66 9.04
C ARG A 343 -70.51 -29.76 10.20
N THR A 344 -70.79 -30.57 11.23
CA THR A 344 -69.89 -30.73 12.40
C THR A 344 -68.97 -31.94 12.31
N PHE A 345 -69.36 -32.99 11.57
CA PHE A 345 -68.63 -34.27 11.58
C PHE A 345 -68.10 -34.74 10.21
N ASN A 346 -68.51 -34.11 9.11
CA ASN A 346 -68.12 -34.48 7.73
C ASN A 346 -67.64 -33.26 6.90
N GLY A 347 -67.02 -32.27 7.55
CA GLY A 347 -66.49 -31.05 6.93
C GLY A 347 -64.97 -30.98 7.04
#